data_AF-A0A520WPF4-F1
#
_entry.id   AF-A0A520WPF4-F1
#
_cell.length_a   1.000
_cell.length_b   1.000
_cell.length_c   1.000
_cell.angle_alpha   90.00
_cell.angle_beta   90.00
_cell.angle_gamma   90.00
#
_symmetry.space_group_name_H-M   'P 1'
#
loop_
_entity.id
_entity.type
_entity.pdbx_description
1 polymer ?
#
loop_
_entity_poly.entity_id
_entity_poly.type
_entity_poly.pdbx_seq_one_letter_code
_entity_poly.pdbx_strand_id
1 'polypeptide(L)'
;MQILRNDGLGNFTDISQDAMGEQPRALNYEDPEVEVQCTVWGEGQVVLLDIDADGDVDITDRTHGGANGAKDACPGIEIYLNDGNGSFSREVSSQLAWVRQHQIPGFVALTPAGHQIGNAIPIDLDGRFGIDYVAQIRSPWGGTFAFLYQVMSVR
;
A
#
# COMPACT_ATOMS: atom_id res chain seq x y z
N MET A 1 -7.07 -5.08 5.24
CA MET A 1 -8.03 -3.98 5.43
C MET A 1 -9.41 -4.58 5.65
N GLN A 2 -10.28 -3.97 6.45
CA GLN A 2 -11.68 -4.40 6.61
C GLN A 2 -12.60 -3.21 6.32
N ILE A 3 -13.74 -3.46 5.67
CA ILE A 3 -14.78 -2.46 5.42
C ILE A 3 -16.03 -2.85 6.20
N LEU A 4 -16.39 -2.00 7.16
CA LEU A 4 -17.61 -2.12 7.95
C LEU A 4 -18.62 -1.06 7.53
N ARG A 5 -19.78 -1.47 7.04
CA ARG A 5 -20.87 -0.55 6.67
C ARG A 5 -21.80 -0.31 7.85
N ASN A 6 -21.99 0.96 8.19
CA ASN A 6 -22.95 1.40 9.20
C ASN A 6 -24.35 1.54 8.56
N ASP A 7 -25.38 1.02 9.21
CA ASP A 7 -26.78 1.10 8.78
C ASP A 7 -27.47 2.45 9.11
N GLY A 8 -26.74 3.39 9.71
CA GLY A 8 -27.24 4.68 10.19
C GLY A 8 -27.85 4.62 11.60
N LEU A 9 -28.00 3.43 12.18
CA LEU A 9 -28.48 3.20 13.54
C LEU A 9 -27.35 2.79 14.49
N GLY A 10 -26.11 2.70 13.98
CA GLY A 10 -24.94 2.30 14.73
C GLY A 10 -24.64 0.82 14.67
N ASN A 11 -25.35 0.04 13.84
CA ASN A 11 -24.97 -1.34 13.58
C ASN A 11 -24.00 -1.39 12.41
N PHE A 12 -22.96 -2.22 12.54
CA PHE A 12 -21.93 -2.39 11.53
C PHE A 12 -22.01 -3.79 10.93
N THR A 13 -22.00 -3.88 9.60
CA THR A 13 -21.92 -5.15 8.86
C THR A 13 -20.59 -5.20 8.12
N ASP A 14 -19.85 -6.30 8.26
CA ASP A 14 -18.65 -6.54 7.46
C ASP A 14 -19.04 -6.83 6.02
N ILE A 15 -18.56 -5.98 5.10
CA ILE A 15 -18.78 -6.10 3.65
C ILE A 15 -17.46 -6.28 2.90
N SER A 16 -16.36 -6.60 3.59
CA SER A 16 -15.01 -6.61 3.03
C SER A 16 -14.90 -7.50 1.80
N GLN A 17 -15.44 -8.72 1.88
CA GLN A 17 -15.38 -9.69 0.78
C GLN A 17 -16.21 -9.25 -0.43
N ASP A 18 -17.41 -8.72 -0.21
CA ASP A 18 -18.30 -8.28 -1.29
C ASP A 18 -17.78 -7.00 -1.95
N ALA A 19 -17.19 -6.09 -1.16
CA ALA A 19 -16.72 -4.79 -1.63
C ALA A 19 -15.34 -4.87 -2.28
N MET A 20 -14.43 -5.74 -1.82
CA MET A 20 -13.03 -5.73 -2.27
C MET A 20 -12.50 -7.08 -2.74
N GLY A 21 -13.28 -8.17 -2.58
CA GLY A 21 -12.80 -9.52 -2.82
C GLY A 21 -11.73 -9.96 -1.81
N GLU A 22 -10.81 -10.82 -2.26
CA GLU A 22 -9.75 -11.35 -1.40
C GLU A 22 -8.73 -10.27 -1.00
N GLN A 23 -8.42 -10.25 0.30
CA GLN A 23 -7.49 -9.29 0.91
C GLN A 23 -6.35 -10.04 1.60
N PRO A 24 -5.36 -10.56 0.85
CA PRO A 24 -4.32 -11.42 1.40
C PRO A 24 -3.47 -10.74 2.48
N ARG A 25 -3.33 -9.40 2.43
CA ARG A 25 -2.62 -8.61 3.46
C ARG A 25 -3.46 -8.28 4.70
N ALA A 26 -4.73 -8.69 4.75
CA ALA A 26 -5.56 -8.57 5.94
C ALA A 26 -5.47 -9.80 6.87
N LEU A 27 -4.85 -10.88 6.39
CA LEU A 27 -4.77 -12.14 7.11
C LEU A 27 -3.82 -12.03 8.31
N ASN A 28 -4.19 -12.67 9.41
CA ASN A 28 -3.35 -12.75 10.59
C ASN A 28 -2.24 -13.79 10.38
N TYR A 29 -1.00 -13.34 10.17
CA TYR A 29 0.14 -14.23 9.94
C TYR A 29 0.53 -15.07 11.17
N GLU A 30 0.03 -14.72 12.36
CA GLU A 30 0.27 -15.47 13.60
C GLU A 30 -0.76 -16.58 13.82
N ASP A 31 -1.81 -16.62 13.01
CA ASP A 31 -2.81 -17.68 13.07
C ASP A 31 -2.26 -18.97 12.39
N PRO A 32 -2.09 -20.07 13.13
CA PRO A 32 -1.54 -21.31 12.58
C PRO A 32 -2.46 -22.00 11.57
N GLU A 33 -3.73 -21.61 11.49
CA GLU A 33 -4.71 -22.19 10.56
C GLU A 33 -4.79 -21.43 9.23
N VAL A 34 -4.10 -20.29 9.11
CA VAL A 34 -4.17 -19.42 7.94
C VAL A 34 -2.84 -19.42 7.19
N GLU A 35 -2.88 -19.80 5.91
CA GLU A 35 -1.73 -19.63 5.03
C GLU A 35 -1.66 -18.17 4.56
N VAL A 36 -0.53 -17.51 4.85
CA VAL A 36 -0.28 -16.14 4.41
C VAL A 36 0.86 -16.08 3.42
N GLN A 37 0.75 -15.18 2.44
CA GLN A 37 1.79 -14.97 1.44
C GLN A 37 3.05 -14.30 2.04
N CYS A 38 2.87 -13.48 3.07
CA CYS A 38 3.92 -12.67 3.68
C CYS A 38 3.48 -12.12 5.03
N THR A 39 4.44 -11.65 5.83
CA THR A 39 4.16 -11.04 7.14
C THR A 39 3.91 -9.54 7.01
N VAL A 40 2.85 -9.10 7.68
CA VAL A 40 2.42 -7.69 7.78
C VAL A 40 2.03 -7.40 9.22
N TRP A 41 2.32 -6.20 9.69
CA TRP A 41 2.13 -5.84 11.11
C TRP A 41 0.80 -5.13 11.37
N GLY A 42 -0.03 -4.92 10.34
CA GLY A 42 -1.27 -4.17 10.45
C GLY A 42 -1.10 -2.67 10.71
N GLU A 43 0.10 -2.21 11.07
CA GLU A 43 0.47 -0.79 11.17
C GLU A 43 0.70 -0.21 9.77
N GLY A 44 -0.41 0.15 9.14
CA GLY A 44 -0.46 0.83 7.85
C GLY A 44 -1.09 2.21 7.94
N GLN A 45 -1.06 2.94 6.83
CA GLN A 45 -1.88 4.14 6.64
C GLN A 45 -2.83 3.87 5.49
N VAL A 46 -4.11 4.14 5.74
CA VAL A 46 -5.13 4.19 4.70
C VAL A 46 -5.24 5.63 4.22
N VAL A 47 -5.22 5.82 2.90
CA VAL A 47 -5.45 7.10 2.25
C VAL A 47 -6.69 6.99 1.37
N LEU A 48 -7.55 8.00 1.43
CA LEU A 48 -8.76 8.11 0.62
C LEU A 48 -8.59 9.29 -0.33
N LEU A 49 -8.59 9.01 -1.63
CA LEU A 49 -8.32 9.98 -2.69
C LEU A 49 -8.84 9.40 -4.01
N ASP A 50 -9.32 10.26 -4.90
CA ASP A 50 -9.62 9.91 -6.30
C ASP A 50 -8.28 9.84 -7.06
N ILE A 51 -7.83 8.62 -7.40
CA ILE A 51 -6.47 8.34 -7.89
C ILE A 51 -6.40 8.35 -9.42
N ASP A 52 -7.48 7.96 -10.08
CA ASP A 52 -7.59 7.93 -11.54
C ASP A 52 -8.45 9.06 -12.13
N ALA A 53 -8.92 9.98 -11.27
CA ALA A 53 -9.65 11.19 -11.62
C ALA A 53 -11.00 10.91 -12.29
N ASP A 54 -11.65 9.80 -11.94
CA ASP A 54 -12.98 9.43 -12.45
C ASP A 54 -14.14 10.05 -11.64
N GLY A 55 -13.82 10.66 -10.48
CA GLY A 55 -14.76 11.33 -9.60
C GLY A 55 -15.18 10.51 -8.38
N ASP A 56 -14.73 9.26 -8.27
CA ASP A 56 -15.01 8.37 -7.15
C ASP A 56 -13.83 8.27 -6.19
N VAL A 57 -14.10 8.15 -4.89
CA VAL A 57 -13.03 8.06 -3.88
C VAL A 57 -12.47 6.66 -3.84
N ASP A 58 -11.18 6.53 -4.12
CA ASP A 58 -10.44 5.27 -4.03
C ASP A 58 -9.80 5.07 -2.66
N ILE A 59 -9.29 3.86 -2.45
CA ILE A 59 -8.55 3.51 -1.23
C ILE A 59 -7.13 3.11 -1.59
N THR A 60 -6.17 3.70 -0.90
CA THR A 60 -4.80 3.19 -0.87
C THR A 60 -4.42 2.74 0.53
N ASP A 61 -3.92 1.51 0.62
CA ASP A 61 -3.30 0.96 1.81
C ASP A 61 -1.79 0.92 1.64
N ARG A 62 -1.06 1.59 2.53
CA ARG A 62 0.39 1.42 2.65
C ARG A 62 0.71 0.67 3.93
N THR A 63 1.58 -0.33 3.84
CA THR A 63 2.10 -1.00 5.03
C THR A 63 3.60 -0.82 5.15
N HIS A 64 4.05 -0.73 6.39
CA HIS A 64 5.44 -0.92 6.70
C HIS A 64 5.77 -2.42 6.65
N GLY A 65 6.97 -2.75 6.18
CA GLY A 65 7.48 -4.11 6.30
C GLY A 65 7.76 -4.36 7.77
N GLY A 66 7.29 -5.49 8.31
CA GLY A 66 7.44 -5.84 9.72
C GLY A 66 8.87 -5.76 10.28
N ALA A 67 9.03 -5.98 11.59
CA ALA A 67 10.27 -5.84 12.37
C ALA A 67 11.55 -5.98 11.54
N ASN A 68 12.29 -4.88 11.40
CA ASN A 68 13.67 -4.87 10.94
C ASN A 68 13.91 -5.47 9.54
N GLY A 69 12.90 -5.48 8.65
CA GLY A 69 13.08 -5.98 7.29
C GLY A 69 13.20 -7.50 7.22
N ALA A 70 12.38 -8.22 7.98
CA ALA A 70 12.30 -9.69 7.89
C ALA A 70 12.10 -10.15 6.44
N LYS A 71 12.77 -11.24 6.02
CA LYS A 71 12.79 -11.70 4.62
C LYS A 71 11.40 -11.95 4.04
N ASP A 72 10.50 -12.41 4.88
CA ASP A 72 9.11 -12.75 4.66
C ASP A 72 8.15 -11.56 4.75
N ALA A 73 8.62 -10.36 5.13
CA ALA A 73 7.81 -9.16 5.14
C ALA A 73 7.50 -8.68 3.72
N CYS A 74 6.30 -8.10 3.53
CA CYS A 74 5.88 -7.48 2.27
C CYS A 74 5.45 -6.01 2.47
N PRO A 75 6.43 -5.10 2.74
CA PRO A 75 6.17 -3.66 2.63
C PRO A 75 5.65 -3.32 1.24
N GLY A 76 4.77 -2.32 1.15
CA GLY A 76 4.29 -1.84 -0.14
C GLY A 76 2.99 -1.09 -0.07
N ILE A 77 2.49 -0.75 -1.26
CA ILE A 77 1.27 0.01 -1.50
C ILE A 77 0.29 -0.91 -2.22
N GLU A 78 -0.96 -0.93 -1.80
CA GLU A 78 -2.08 -1.52 -2.52
C GLU A 78 -3.10 -0.44 -2.82
N ILE A 79 -3.59 -0.42 -4.05
CA ILE A 79 -4.59 0.54 -4.53
C ILE A 79 -5.85 -0.24 -4.88
N TYR A 80 -6.97 0.29 -4.43
CA TYR A 80 -8.30 -0.25 -4.65
C TYR A 80 -9.14 0.84 -5.31
N LEU A 81 -9.42 0.67 -6.59
CA LEU A 81 -10.19 1.60 -7.43
C LEU A 81 -11.68 1.36 -7.21
N ASN A 82 -12.40 2.40 -6.83
CA ASN A 82 -13.84 2.37 -6.61
C ASN A 82 -14.59 2.52 -7.94
N ASP A 83 -15.70 1.81 -8.11
CA ASP A 83 -16.55 1.91 -9.30
C ASP A 83 -17.74 2.89 -9.14
N GLY A 84 -17.70 3.71 -8.10
CA GLY A 84 -18.77 4.65 -7.70
C GLY A 84 -19.97 4.00 -7.01
N ASN A 85 -20.07 2.67 -7.01
CA ASN A 85 -21.15 1.93 -6.34
C ASN A 85 -20.71 1.29 -5.02
N GLY A 86 -19.48 1.57 -4.58
CA GLY A 86 -18.88 1.00 -3.38
C GLY A 86 -18.32 -0.40 -3.60
N SER A 87 -18.05 -0.79 -4.86
CA SER A 87 -17.28 -1.96 -5.21
C SER A 87 -15.89 -1.52 -5.65
N PHE A 88 -14.87 -2.23 -5.16
CA PHE A 88 -13.48 -1.88 -5.34
C PHE A 88 -12.75 -2.99 -6.08
N SER A 89 -12.01 -2.60 -7.11
CA SER A 89 -11.10 -3.48 -7.82
C SER A 89 -9.66 -3.21 -7.38
N ARG A 90 -8.91 -4.26 -7.03
CA ARG A 90 -7.50 -4.13 -6.72
C ARG A 90 -6.74 -3.81 -8.01
N GLU A 91 -6.06 -2.68 -8.06
CA GLU A 91 -5.20 -2.33 -9.19
C GLU A 91 -3.98 -3.26 -9.17
N VAL A 92 -3.88 -4.12 -10.19
CA VAL A 92 -2.78 -5.07 -10.32
C VAL A 92 -1.63 -4.34 -11.00
N SER A 93 -0.91 -3.57 -10.19
CA SER A 93 0.36 -2.88 -10.48
C SER A 93 1.23 -3.57 -11.55
N SER A 94 0.93 -3.31 -12.83
CA SER A 94 1.80 -3.62 -13.97
C SER A 94 2.49 -2.35 -14.49
N GLN A 95 2.05 -1.17 -14.03
CA GLN A 95 2.54 0.15 -14.45
C GLN A 95 3.22 0.95 -13.34
N LEU A 96 3.31 0.40 -12.12
CA LEU A 96 4.02 1.03 -11.02
C LEU A 96 5.52 0.80 -11.16
N ALA A 97 6.29 1.87 -11.37
CA ALA A 97 7.73 1.82 -11.25
C ALA A 97 8.11 1.67 -9.78
N TRP A 98 8.09 0.44 -9.25
CA TRP A 98 8.58 0.19 -7.90
C TRP A 98 10.11 0.24 -7.89
N VAL A 99 10.65 0.85 -6.84
CA VAL A 99 12.07 0.81 -6.54
C VAL A 99 12.26 -0.10 -5.34
N ARG A 100 13.25 -0.98 -5.41
CA ARG A 100 13.72 -1.79 -4.29
C ARG A 100 14.82 -1.06 -3.58
N GLN A 101 14.96 -1.33 -2.29
CA GLN A 101 15.96 -0.68 -1.44
C GLN A 101 17.39 -0.78 -2.02
N HIS A 102 17.76 -1.92 -2.60
CA HIS A 102 19.10 -2.14 -3.19
C HIS A 102 19.36 -1.34 -4.49
N GLN A 103 18.34 -0.77 -5.12
CA GLN A 103 18.50 0.06 -6.32
C GLN A 103 18.91 1.49 -5.98
N ILE A 104 18.87 1.87 -4.69
CA ILE A 104 19.29 3.20 -4.23
C ILE A 104 20.82 3.21 -4.04
N PRO A 105 21.56 4.14 -4.67
CA PRO A 105 22.99 4.30 -4.44
C PRO A 105 23.31 4.43 -2.94
N GLY A 106 24.22 3.59 -2.43
CA GLY A 106 24.56 3.52 -1.00
C GLY A 106 23.75 2.51 -0.17
N PHE A 107 22.71 1.91 -0.75
CA PHE A 107 21.81 0.92 -0.10
C PHE A 107 21.96 -0.49 -0.70
N VAL A 108 22.90 -0.67 -1.63
CA VAL A 108 23.09 -1.90 -2.43
C VAL A 108 23.33 -3.16 -1.59
N ALA A 109 23.91 -3.02 -0.40
CA ALA A 109 24.25 -4.13 0.49
C ALA A 109 23.09 -4.61 1.38
N LEU A 110 21.90 -4.02 1.27
CA LEU A 110 20.81 -4.30 2.18
C LEU A 110 20.01 -5.53 1.75
N THR A 111 19.86 -6.45 2.70
CA THR A 111 18.96 -7.59 2.61
C THR A 111 17.73 -7.33 3.46
N PRO A 112 16.53 -7.70 2.99
CA PRO A 112 16.25 -8.48 1.78
C PRO A 112 16.18 -7.59 0.52
N ALA A 113 16.89 -7.99 -0.53
CA ALA A 113 16.91 -7.26 -1.80
C ALA A 113 15.57 -7.30 -2.58
N GLY A 114 14.52 -7.94 -2.05
CA GLY A 114 13.23 -8.09 -2.74
C GLY A 114 12.14 -7.12 -2.28
N HIS A 115 12.35 -6.39 -1.19
CA HIS A 115 11.32 -5.55 -0.59
C HIS A 115 11.02 -4.32 -1.45
N GLN A 116 9.74 -4.10 -1.72
CA GLN A 116 9.26 -2.82 -2.23
C GLN A 116 9.41 -1.76 -1.14
N ILE A 117 9.52 -0.51 -1.56
CA ILE A 117 9.56 0.60 -0.60
C ILE A 117 8.15 0.86 -0.07
N GLY A 118 7.98 0.71 1.24
CA GLY A 118 6.77 1.11 1.96
C GLY A 118 6.79 2.60 2.35
N ASN A 119 5.80 3.03 3.15
CA ASN A 119 5.66 4.41 3.64
C ASN A 119 5.57 5.49 2.55
N ALA A 120 5.07 5.14 1.38
CA ALA A 120 4.81 6.13 0.35
C ALA A 120 3.63 7.03 0.72
N ILE A 121 3.62 8.25 0.21
CA ILE A 121 2.61 9.27 0.44
C ILE A 121 2.12 9.71 -0.95
N PRO A 122 0.81 9.68 -1.22
CA PRO A 122 0.27 10.19 -2.47
C PRO A 122 0.43 11.71 -2.54
N ILE A 123 0.80 12.21 -3.71
CA ILE A 123 0.98 13.63 -3.99
C ILE A 123 0.71 13.88 -5.48
N ASP A 124 0.03 14.97 -5.80
CA ASP A 124 -0.03 15.47 -7.17
C ASP A 124 1.15 16.44 -7.38
N LEU A 125 2.18 16.02 -8.12
CA LEU A 125 3.38 16.85 -8.34
C LEU A 125 3.23 17.80 -9.52
N ASP A 126 2.42 17.46 -10.53
CA ASP A 126 2.35 18.18 -11.79
C ASP A 126 1.04 19.00 -11.98
N GLY A 127 0.10 18.87 -11.06
CA GLY A 127 -1.18 19.56 -11.05
C GLY A 127 -2.14 19.06 -12.13
N ARG A 128 -1.94 17.84 -12.65
CA ARG A 128 -2.74 17.27 -13.76
C ARG A 128 -3.63 16.12 -13.32
N PHE A 129 -3.93 16.04 -12.03
CA PHE A 129 -4.83 15.03 -11.44
C PHE A 129 -4.28 13.59 -11.52
N GLY A 130 -2.99 13.41 -11.84
CA GLY A 130 -2.31 12.13 -11.67
C GLY A 130 -1.68 12.05 -10.28
N ILE A 131 -1.90 10.94 -9.56
CA ILE A 131 -1.33 10.78 -8.21
C ILE A 131 0.04 10.08 -8.27
N ASP A 132 1.08 10.82 -7.92
CA ASP A 132 2.42 10.31 -7.66
C ASP A 132 2.55 9.80 -6.22
N TYR A 133 3.58 9.00 -5.98
CA TYR A 133 3.89 8.47 -4.66
C TYR A 133 5.31 8.81 -4.25
N VAL A 134 5.48 9.49 -3.11
CA VAL A 134 6.78 9.82 -2.54
C VAL A 134 7.01 9.00 -1.28
N ALA A 135 8.13 8.29 -1.22
CA ALA A 135 8.54 7.55 -0.04
C ALA A 135 9.80 8.15 0.59
N GLN A 136 9.78 8.27 1.92
CA GLN A 136 10.95 8.63 2.70
C GLN A 136 11.62 7.37 3.25
N ILE A 137 12.92 7.23 3.02
CA ILE A 137 13.68 6.05 3.43
C ILE A 137 14.84 6.49 4.31
N ARG A 138 14.97 5.83 5.45
CA ARG A 138 16.09 6.05 6.36
C ARG A 138 17.33 5.32 5.85
N SER A 139 18.47 6.02 5.81
CA SER A 139 19.76 5.39 5.53
C SER A 139 20.07 4.28 6.55
N PRO A 140 20.60 3.13 6.12
CA PRO A 140 20.98 2.04 7.03
C PRO A 140 22.12 2.42 7.96
N TRP A 141 22.96 3.35 7.50
CA TRP A 141 24.18 3.77 8.17
C TRP A 141 23.97 4.98 9.10
N GLY A 142 22.71 5.38 9.29
CA GLY A 142 22.30 6.45 10.21
C GLY A 142 22.27 7.85 9.58
N GLY A 143 21.52 8.75 10.23
CA GLY A 143 21.61 10.21 10.07
C GLY A 143 21.07 10.86 8.79
N THR A 144 20.86 10.12 7.70
CA THR A 144 20.40 10.71 6.43
C THR A 144 19.12 10.03 5.95
N PHE A 145 18.12 10.83 5.53
CA PHE A 145 16.96 10.34 4.80
C PHE A 145 17.17 10.55 3.31
N ALA A 146 16.81 9.56 2.51
CA ALA A 146 16.66 9.71 1.08
C ALA A 146 15.16 9.81 0.76
N PHE A 147 14.80 10.76 -0.11
CA PHE A 147 13.47 10.81 -0.68
C PHE A 147 13.53 10.15 -2.06
N LEU A 148 12.60 9.24 -2.28
CA LEU A 148 12.37 8.64 -3.57
C LEU A 148 10.96 9.00 -4.02
N TYR A 149 10.83 9.41 -5.26
CA TYR A 149 9.54 9.59 -5.92
C TYR A 149 9.32 8.45 -6.90
N GLN A 150 8.10 7.96 -6.92
CA GLN A 150 7.54 7.06 -7.90
C GLN A 150 6.41 7.81 -8.59
N VAL A 151 6.51 7.92 -9.91
CA VAL A 151 5.46 8.51 -10.74
C VAL A 151 4.49 7.41 -11.11
N MET A 152 3.22 7.58 -10.75
CA MET A 152 2.16 6.67 -11.17
C MET A 152 1.16 7.47 -12.00
N SER A 153 1.03 7.12 -13.26
CA SER A 153 -0.03 7.67 -14.11
C SER A 153 -1.06 6.57 -14.26
N VAL A 154 -2.10 6.65 -13.45
CA VAL A 154 -3.36 5.96 -13.74
C VAL A 154 -4.07 6.83 -14.79
N ARG A 155 -4.71 6.19 -15.77
CA ARG A 155 -5.10 6.82 -17.05
C ARG A 155 -6.46 7.48 -17.00
#